data_AF-A0A9X1UIG2-F1
#
_entry.id   AF-A0A9X1UIG2-F1
#
_cell.length_a   1.000
_cell.length_b   1.000
_cell.length_c   1.000
_cell.angle_alpha   90.00
_cell.angle_beta   90.00
_cell.angle_gamma   90.00
#
_symmetry.space_group_name_H-M   'P 1'
#
loop_
_entity.id
_entity.type
_entity.pdbx_description
1 polymer ?
#
loop_
_entity_poly.entity_id
_entity_poly.type
_entity_poly.pdbx_seq_one_letter_code
_entity_poly.pdbx_strand_id
1 'polypeptide(L)'
;MARVFGWLWKRWSDYQSVVAILDVLDLKTAVGGFLSFFGMTFFGATNMQWSPPAVLLAGLTAAAVVSVTLVAFRIWLRMEPKKHTAKQNEASVAPTAPLDGDIDARAAFFRILESSQWRADQDVATDPKGLVYDWREVRLSTEIHNYLRNGQLAAWGEECLPGTASTPRKPIPPETWDRVAIHFDRSSAPRTAAHFRGRTSRAQGPMAWVGIQFSSAQMFDLYPLRRNQIPNRISSVELMKMAIRLGWNFSDQHSLELIDLQDAIRQGALDAQLTVWGKLNRWPNAPQLMQKEVLEKIPAEHFKDYRINLFAALENDNFHTYTWHILPSSSAEKGYLDLHVDRSEAANWLRLDALAFRGRTTTQTRV
;
A
#
# COMPACT_ATOMS: atom_id res chain seq x y z
N MET A 1 32.70 -28.24 -14.45
CA MET A 1 32.40 -27.39 -15.62
C MET A 1 30.93 -27.49 -16.06
N ALA A 2 30.44 -28.62 -16.59
CA ALA A 2 29.07 -28.74 -17.12
C ALA A 2 27.94 -28.43 -16.11
N ARG A 3 28.09 -28.82 -14.84
CA ARG A 3 27.11 -28.50 -13.78
C ARG A 3 27.07 -27.00 -13.40
N VAL A 4 28.22 -26.32 -13.48
CA VAL A 4 28.31 -24.87 -13.24
C VAL A 4 27.69 -24.11 -14.41
N PHE A 5 27.94 -24.55 -15.64
CA PHE A 5 27.28 -24.02 -16.84
C PHE A 5 25.77 -24.26 -16.84
N GLY A 6 25.30 -25.44 -16.41
CA GLY A 6 23.86 -25.71 -16.30
C GLY A 6 23.16 -24.86 -15.23
N TRP A 7 23.82 -24.60 -14.10
CA TRP A 7 23.32 -23.70 -13.06
C TRP A 7 23.30 -22.23 -13.53
N LEU A 8 24.37 -21.78 -14.21
CA LEU A 8 24.43 -20.45 -14.82
C LEU A 8 23.36 -20.28 -15.91
N TRP A 9 23.17 -21.28 -16.78
CA TRP A 9 22.17 -21.26 -17.84
C TRP A 9 20.73 -21.23 -17.30
N LYS A 10 20.44 -22.01 -16.25
CA LYS A 10 19.13 -22.00 -15.60
C LYS A 10 18.83 -20.65 -14.94
N ARG A 11 19.84 -19.96 -14.41
CA ARG A 11 19.70 -18.58 -13.92
C ARG A 11 19.61 -17.54 -15.05
N TRP A 12 20.18 -17.85 -16.21
CA TRP A 12 20.19 -16.99 -17.41
C TRP A 12 18.87 -17.03 -18.19
N SER A 13 18.09 -18.12 -18.08
CA SER A 13 16.82 -18.27 -18.82
C SER A 13 15.58 -17.71 -18.11
N ASP A 14 15.68 -17.29 -16.84
CA ASP A 14 14.55 -16.69 -16.14
C ASP A 14 14.28 -15.29 -16.69
N TYR A 15 13.07 -15.05 -17.22
CA TYR A 15 12.64 -13.85 -17.96
C TYR A 15 12.90 -12.50 -17.25
N GLN A 16 13.04 -12.50 -15.92
CA GLN A 16 13.46 -11.35 -15.11
C GLN A 16 14.89 -10.87 -15.41
N SER A 17 15.74 -11.76 -15.94
CA SER A 17 17.11 -11.42 -16.32
C SER A 17 17.19 -10.63 -17.63
N VAL A 18 16.22 -10.73 -18.56
CA VAL A 18 16.22 -9.91 -19.79
C VAL A 18 15.94 -8.44 -19.49
N VAL A 19 14.99 -8.17 -18.59
CA VAL A 19 14.75 -6.81 -18.07
C VAL A 19 15.95 -6.32 -17.27
N ALA A 20 16.56 -7.17 -16.44
CA ALA A 20 17.80 -6.83 -15.75
C ALA A 20 19.01 -6.66 -16.70
N ILE A 21 19.04 -7.32 -17.87
CA ILE A 21 20.07 -7.16 -18.91
C ILE A 21 19.87 -5.82 -19.62
N LEU A 22 18.64 -5.42 -19.92
CA LEU A 22 18.33 -4.09 -20.45
C LEU A 22 18.66 -3.00 -19.42
N ASP A 23 18.47 -3.27 -18.13
CA ASP A 23 18.84 -2.37 -17.02
C ASP A 23 20.37 -2.35 -16.76
N VAL A 24 21.08 -3.42 -17.11
CA VAL A 24 22.55 -3.53 -17.02
C VAL A 24 23.23 -2.88 -18.25
N LEU A 25 22.55 -2.85 -19.39
CA LEU A 25 22.86 -2.01 -20.57
C LEU A 25 22.40 -0.55 -20.38
N ASP A 26 22.45 -0.06 -19.14
CA ASP A 26 22.31 1.35 -18.81
C ASP A 26 23.36 2.20 -19.58
N LEU A 27 22.98 3.44 -19.89
CA LEU A 27 23.75 4.43 -20.64
C LEU A 27 25.22 4.49 -20.21
N LYS A 28 25.51 4.27 -18.93
CA LYS A 28 26.87 4.27 -18.38
C LYS A 28 27.76 3.16 -18.96
N THR A 29 27.23 1.98 -19.22
CA THR A 29 27.97 0.87 -19.83
C THR A 29 28.26 1.18 -21.30
N ALA A 30 27.28 1.77 -22.00
CA ALA A 30 27.44 2.22 -23.38
C ALA A 30 28.48 3.35 -23.51
N VAL A 31 28.46 4.33 -22.60
CA VAL A 31 29.45 5.42 -22.55
C VAL A 31 30.84 4.87 -22.24
N GLY A 32 30.98 3.93 -21.31
CA GLY A 32 32.26 3.28 -20.99
C GLY A 32 32.85 2.52 -22.18
N GLY A 33 32.03 1.76 -22.91
CA GLY A 33 32.44 1.08 -24.15
C GLY A 33 32.86 2.06 -25.24
N PHE A 34 32.09 3.14 -25.42
CA PHE A 34 32.36 4.18 -26.41
C PHE A 34 33.69 4.92 -26.13
N LEU A 35 33.93 5.36 -24.89
CA LEU A 35 35.19 6.04 -24.53
C LEU A 35 36.40 5.13 -24.73
N SER A 36 36.26 3.84 -24.44
CA SER A 36 37.33 2.85 -24.62
C SER A 36 37.64 2.60 -26.09
N PHE A 37 36.61 2.56 -26.95
CA PHE A 37 36.77 2.48 -28.41
C PHE A 37 37.57 3.67 -28.95
N PHE A 38 37.17 4.89 -28.60
CA PHE A 38 37.83 6.11 -29.09
C PHE A 38 39.25 6.26 -28.55
N GLY A 39 39.49 5.94 -27.28
CA GLY A 39 40.82 5.98 -26.68
C GLY A 39 41.80 5.05 -27.40
N MET A 40 41.41 3.80 -27.67
CA MET A 40 42.27 2.84 -28.39
C MET A 40 42.43 3.19 -29.87
N THR A 41 41.38 3.71 -30.51
CA THR A 41 41.45 4.17 -31.91
C THR A 41 42.45 5.32 -32.04
N PHE A 42 42.37 6.31 -31.14
CA PHE A 42 43.29 7.44 -31.12
C PHE A 42 44.74 6.99 -30.85
N PHE A 43 44.96 6.10 -29.88
CA PHE A 43 46.30 5.61 -29.54
C PHE A 43 46.92 4.78 -30.68
N GLY A 44 46.15 3.87 -31.28
CA GLY A 44 46.62 3.07 -32.41
C GLY A 44 46.95 3.93 -33.64
N ALA A 45 46.12 4.95 -33.93
CA ALA A 45 46.33 5.86 -35.04
C ALA A 45 47.52 6.80 -34.87
N THR A 46 47.81 7.24 -33.64
CA THR A 46 48.85 8.25 -33.37
C THR A 46 50.21 7.65 -33.03
N ASN A 47 50.27 6.49 -32.38
CA ASN A 47 51.52 5.97 -31.83
C ASN A 47 52.05 4.69 -32.48
N MET A 48 51.25 3.93 -33.23
CA MET A 48 51.65 2.57 -33.62
C MET A 48 51.71 2.29 -35.13
N GLN A 49 51.49 3.31 -35.99
CA GLN A 49 51.47 3.16 -37.46
C GLN A 49 50.61 1.97 -37.94
N TRP A 50 49.57 1.64 -37.19
CA TRP A 50 48.71 0.51 -37.53
C TRP A 50 47.87 0.82 -38.75
N SER A 51 47.61 -0.20 -39.56
CA SER A 51 46.65 -0.08 -40.65
C SER A 51 45.25 0.28 -40.10
N PRO A 52 44.42 1.05 -40.83
CA PRO A 52 43.08 1.41 -40.37
C PRO A 52 42.21 0.23 -39.91
N PRO A 53 42.22 -0.95 -40.58
CA PRO A 53 41.49 -2.12 -40.11
C PRO A 53 41.99 -2.64 -38.74
N ALA A 54 43.30 -2.61 -38.50
CA ALA A 54 43.88 -3.04 -37.23
C ALA A 54 43.49 -2.10 -36.08
N VAL A 55 43.44 -0.78 -36.34
CA VAL A 55 42.97 0.21 -35.37
C VAL A 55 41.50 -0.01 -35.01
N LEU A 56 40.63 -0.22 -36.01
CA LEU A 56 39.20 -0.49 -35.77
C LEU A 56 38.98 -1.78 -34.98
N LEU A 57 39.68 -2.86 -35.33
CA LEU A 57 39.58 -4.14 -34.63
C LEU A 57 40.04 -4.02 -33.17
N ALA A 58 41.14 -3.32 -32.92
CA ALA A 58 41.63 -3.05 -31.57
C ALA A 58 40.63 -2.21 -30.76
N GLY A 59 40.05 -1.18 -31.36
CA GLY A 59 39.01 -0.35 -30.74
C GLY A 59 37.77 -1.17 -30.34
N LEU A 60 37.25 -2.00 -31.24
CA LEU A 60 36.09 -2.87 -30.97
C LEU A 60 36.38 -3.87 -29.86
N THR A 61 37.57 -4.46 -29.87
CA THR A 61 38.00 -5.43 -28.86
C THR A 61 38.07 -4.77 -27.48
N ALA A 62 38.65 -3.56 -27.40
CA ALA A 62 38.72 -2.81 -26.14
C ALA A 62 37.34 -2.43 -25.60
N ALA A 63 36.42 -1.98 -26.48
CA ALA A 63 35.05 -1.66 -26.09
C ALA A 63 34.29 -2.88 -25.54
N ALA A 64 34.45 -4.05 -26.17
CA ALA A 64 33.84 -5.29 -25.73
C ALA A 64 34.38 -5.72 -24.36
N VAL A 65 35.70 -5.68 -24.16
CA VAL A 65 36.34 -6.04 -22.88
C VAL A 65 35.83 -5.15 -21.75
N VAL A 66 35.87 -3.82 -21.92
CA VAL A 66 35.42 -2.89 -20.87
C VAL A 66 33.94 -3.07 -20.55
N SER A 67 33.11 -3.29 -21.56
CA SER A 67 31.67 -3.55 -21.36
C SER A 67 31.46 -4.82 -20.53
N VAL A 68 32.13 -5.92 -20.87
CA VAL A 68 32.06 -7.18 -20.12
C VAL A 68 32.58 -7.02 -18.69
N THR A 69 33.69 -6.29 -18.50
CA THR A 69 34.26 -6.04 -17.17
C THR A 69 33.32 -5.22 -16.29
N LEU A 70 32.70 -4.16 -16.82
CA LEU A 70 31.73 -3.33 -16.08
C LEU A 70 30.49 -4.14 -15.68
N VAL A 71 29.99 -4.99 -16.59
CA VAL A 71 28.87 -5.90 -16.29
C VAL A 71 29.26 -6.90 -15.22
N ALA A 72 30.42 -7.55 -15.34
CA ALA A 72 30.91 -8.50 -14.35
C ALA A 72 31.12 -7.85 -12.97
N PHE A 73 31.67 -6.62 -12.94
CA PHE A 73 31.85 -5.86 -11.70
C PHE A 73 30.52 -5.47 -11.05
N ARG A 74 29.52 -5.04 -11.83
CA ARG A 74 28.17 -4.77 -11.32
C ARG A 74 27.49 -6.02 -10.78
N ILE A 75 27.63 -7.15 -11.48
CA ILE A 75 27.12 -8.44 -10.99
C ILE A 75 27.83 -8.80 -9.68
N TRP A 76 29.15 -8.64 -9.62
CA TRP A 76 29.93 -8.90 -8.41
C TRP A 76 29.50 -8.01 -7.23
N LEU A 77 29.33 -6.70 -7.43
CA LEU A 77 28.80 -5.78 -6.39
C LEU A 77 27.36 -6.12 -5.96
N ARG A 78 26.53 -6.66 -6.86
CA ARG A 78 25.19 -7.16 -6.50
C ARG A 78 25.24 -8.54 -5.82
N MET A 79 26.30 -9.31 -6.06
CA MET A 79 26.54 -10.62 -5.44
C MET A 79 27.31 -10.53 -4.14
N GLU A 80 27.94 -9.39 -3.81
CA GLU A 80 28.38 -9.15 -2.44
C GLU A 80 27.15 -9.38 -1.56
N PRO A 81 27.18 -10.41 -0.70
CA PRO A 81 26.11 -10.57 0.27
C PRO A 81 26.09 -9.24 0.98
N LYS A 82 24.99 -8.49 0.87
CA LYS A 82 24.76 -7.37 1.77
C LYS A 82 25.01 -8.00 3.12
N LYS A 83 26.13 -7.64 3.75
CA LYS A 83 26.32 -7.80 5.18
C LYS A 83 25.24 -6.89 5.72
N HIS A 84 24.01 -7.39 5.73
CA HIS A 84 23.07 -7.02 6.74
C HIS A 84 23.91 -7.22 7.97
N THR A 85 24.34 -6.10 8.53
CA THR A 85 24.57 -5.98 9.95
C THR A 85 23.20 -6.25 10.58
N ALA A 86 22.72 -7.50 10.44
CA ALA A 86 22.03 -8.17 11.48
C ALA A 86 23.00 -7.97 12.63
N LYS A 87 22.66 -7.02 13.51
CA LYS A 87 22.91 -7.25 14.91
C LYS A 87 22.38 -8.67 15.15
N GLN A 88 23.26 -9.66 15.03
CA GLN A 88 23.16 -10.90 15.76
C GLN A 88 23.20 -10.47 17.22
N ASN A 89 22.05 -9.97 17.69
CA ASN A 89 21.65 -10.29 19.02
C ASN A 89 21.42 -11.80 18.98
N GLU A 90 22.48 -12.58 19.19
CA GLU A 90 22.38 -13.84 19.90
C GLU A 90 21.88 -13.53 21.33
N ALA A 91 20.69 -12.93 21.42
CA ALA A 91 19.91 -12.99 22.61
C ALA A 91 19.45 -14.43 22.67
N SER A 92 20.14 -15.20 23.51
CA SER A 92 19.61 -16.41 24.14
C SER A 92 18.10 -16.28 24.25
N VAL A 93 17.39 -17.02 23.39
CA VAL A 93 15.94 -17.03 23.35
C VAL A 93 15.50 -17.75 24.62
N ALA A 94 15.32 -16.99 25.69
CA ALA A 94 14.49 -17.41 26.81
C ALA A 94 13.17 -17.94 26.22
N PRO A 95 12.55 -19.00 26.79
CA PRO A 95 11.32 -19.59 26.26
C PRO A 95 10.25 -18.50 26.27
N THR A 96 10.12 -17.83 25.13
CA THR A 96 9.14 -16.77 24.93
C THR A 96 7.83 -17.51 24.93
N ALA A 97 6.88 -17.06 25.77
CA ALA A 97 5.54 -17.64 25.84
C ALA A 97 5.04 -17.98 24.42
N PRO A 98 4.34 -19.11 24.24
CA PRO A 98 3.94 -19.56 22.91
C PRO A 98 3.24 -18.40 22.20
N LEU A 99 3.91 -17.86 21.19
CA LEU A 99 3.34 -16.85 20.32
C LEU A 99 2.14 -17.55 19.69
N ASP A 100 0.94 -17.07 19.95
CA ASP A 100 -0.25 -17.56 19.26
C ASP A 100 -0.63 -16.58 18.14
N GLY A 101 -1.32 -17.10 17.13
CA GLY A 101 -1.92 -16.27 16.09
C GLY A 101 -3.16 -15.57 16.66
N ASP A 102 -3.02 -14.30 17.03
CA ASP A 102 -4.08 -13.51 17.68
C ASP A 102 -4.70 -12.46 16.74
N ILE A 103 -4.09 -12.20 15.58
CA ILE A 103 -4.64 -11.28 14.57
C ILE A 103 -4.77 -11.96 13.21
N ASP A 104 -5.91 -11.77 12.54
CA ASP A 104 -6.09 -12.19 11.15
C ASP A 104 -5.07 -11.48 10.25
N ALA A 105 -4.42 -12.24 9.36
CA ALA A 105 -3.32 -11.76 8.53
C ALA A 105 -3.73 -10.58 7.64
N ARG A 106 -4.96 -10.60 7.09
CA ARG A 106 -5.52 -9.49 6.30
C ARG A 106 -5.78 -8.26 7.17
N ALA A 107 -6.34 -8.43 8.37
CA ALA A 107 -6.54 -7.31 9.29
C ALA A 107 -5.20 -6.64 9.67
N ALA A 108 -4.17 -7.43 9.96
CA ALA A 108 -2.83 -6.91 10.24
C ALA A 108 -2.23 -6.16 9.04
N PHE A 109 -2.33 -6.76 7.83
CA PHE A 109 -1.84 -6.18 6.59
C PHE A 109 -2.43 -4.79 6.31
N PHE A 110 -3.75 -4.65 6.34
CA PHE A 110 -4.39 -3.36 6.07
C PHE A 110 -4.14 -2.36 7.19
N ARG A 111 -4.04 -2.80 8.45
CA ARG A 111 -3.67 -1.90 9.56
C ARG A 111 -2.27 -1.31 9.36
N ILE A 112 -1.33 -2.07 8.82
CA ILE A 112 0.01 -1.58 8.47
C ILE A 112 -0.07 -0.58 7.31
N LEU A 113 -0.78 -0.92 6.23
CA LEU A 113 -0.97 0.00 5.10
C LEU A 113 -1.63 1.31 5.51
N GLU A 114 -2.48 1.27 6.54
CA GLU A 114 -3.21 2.44 6.99
C GLU A 114 -2.41 3.31 7.98
N SER A 115 -1.73 2.70 8.94
CA SER A 115 -1.29 3.39 10.16
C SER A 115 0.15 3.10 10.62
N SER A 116 0.94 2.35 9.84
CA SER A 116 2.33 2.08 10.22
C SER A 116 3.29 3.23 9.90
N GLN A 117 4.42 3.25 10.61
CA GLN A 117 5.56 4.08 10.24
C GLN A 117 6.10 3.69 8.85
N TRP A 118 6.10 2.39 8.54
CA TRP A 118 6.50 1.86 7.22
C TRP A 118 5.76 2.57 6.08
N ARG A 119 4.42 2.71 6.17
CA ARG A 119 3.61 3.38 5.14
C ARG A 119 4.13 4.80 4.88
N ALA A 120 4.34 5.55 5.95
CA ALA A 120 4.75 6.93 5.84
C ALA A 120 6.20 7.08 5.35
N ASP A 121 7.07 6.14 5.68
CA ASP A 121 8.42 6.09 5.11
C ASP A 121 8.35 5.84 3.59
N GLN A 122 7.42 4.98 3.14
CA GLN A 122 7.18 4.75 1.71
C GLN A 122 6.62 6.00 0.99
N ASP A 123 5.73 6.76 1.65
CA ASP A 123 5.19 8.03 1.14
C ASP A 123 6.29 9.07 0.87
N VAL A 124 7.33 9.11 1.72
CA VAL A 124 8.45 10.06 1.58
C VAL A 124 9.51 9.55 0.60
N ALA A 125 9.82 8.26 0.63
CA ALA A 125 10.98 7.71 -0.09
C ALA A 125 10.70 7.33 -1.56
N THR A 126 9.43 7.20 -1.97
CA THR A 126 9.08 6.67 -3.30
C THR A 126 8.25 7.67 -4.11
N ASP A 127 8.75 8.07 -5.29
CA ASP A 127 7.94 8.77 -6.28
C ASP A 127 6.93 7.78 -6.90
N PRO A 128 5.60 8.00 -6.76
CA PRO A 128 4.60 7.08 -7.30
C PRO A 128 4.48 7.13 -8.83
N LYS A 129 5.12 8.07 -9.53
CA LYS A 129 5.02 8.20 -10.98
C LYS A 129 5.48 6.93 -11.70
N GLY A 130 4.58 6.36 -12.51
CA GLY A 130 4.85 5.15 -13.29
C GLY A 130 4.73 3.83 -12.50
N LEU A 131 4.40 3.88 -11.22
CA LEU A 131 4.11 2.67 -10.44
C LEU A 131 2.66 2.22 -10.65
N VAL A 132 2.43 0.90 -10.54
CA VAL A 132 1.08 0.33 -10.54
C VAL A 132 0.33 0.81 -9.30
N TYR A 133 -0.98 1.00 -9.39
CA TYR A 133 -1.81 1.59 -8.31
C TYR A 133 -1.70 0.87 -6.96
N ASP A 134 -1.36 -0.42 -6.96
CA ASP A 134 -1.25 -1.30 -5.80
C ASP A 134 0.21 -1.53 -5.34
N TRP A 135 1.17 -0.72 -5.81
CA TRP A 135 2.60 -0.96 -5.57
C TRP A 135 2.98 -1.11 -4.09
N ARG A 136 2.29 -0.40 -3.18
CA ARG A 136 2.49 -0.54 -1.72
C ARG A 136 2.01 -1.88 -1.20
N GLU A 137 0.84 -2.31 -1.66
CA GLU A 137 0.27 -3.60 -1.27
C GLU A 137 1.19 -4.73 -1.75
N VAL A 138 1.68 -4.65 -2.98
CA VAL A 138 2.65 -5.60 -3.55
C VAL A 138 3.97 -5.61 -2.77
N ARG A 139 4.53 -4.43 -2.46
CA ARG A 139 5.79 -4.30 -1.71
C ARG A 139 5.65 -4.86 -0.29
N LEU A 140 4.62 -4.44 0.45
CA LEU A 140 4.36 -4.92 1.80
C LEU A 140 4.13 -6.43 1.83
N SER A 141 3.33 -6.95 0.89
CA SER A 141 3.07 -8.39 0.77
C SER A 141 4.37 -9.16 0.56
N THR A 142 5.27 -8.66 -0.30
CA THR A 142 6.59 -9.25 -0.54
C THR A 142 7.47 -9.24 0.71
N GLU A 143 7.50 -8.13 1.46
CA GLU A 143 8.27 -8.03 2.70
C GLU A 143 7.76 -8.98 3.79
N ILE A 144 6.44 -9.04 3.99
CA ILE A 144 5.81 -10.00 4.91
C ILE A 144 6.17 -11.44 4.51
N HIS A 145 6.10 -11.77 3.22
CA HIS A 145 6.44 -13.11 2.73
C HIS A 145 7.91 -13.47 2.97
N ASN A 146 8.81 -12.50 2.89
CA ASN A 146 10.22 -12.69 3.24
C ASN A 146 10.41 -12.94 4.74
N TYR A 147 9.72 -12.20 5.61
CA TYR A 147 9.78 -12.45 7.06
C TYR A 147 9.23 -13.83 7.44
N LEU A 148 8.12 -14.25 6.82
CA LEU A 148 7.54 -15.59 6.99
C LEU A 148 8.51 -16.70 6.56
N ARG A 149 9.11 -16.56 5.37
CA ARG A 149 10.09 -17.51 4.81
C ARG A 149 11.34 -17.63 5.68
N ASN A 150 11.79 -16.53 6.27
CA ASN A 150 12.99 -16.50 7.12
C ASN A 150 12.71 -16.87 8.59
N GLY A 151 11.46 -17.23 8.93
CA GLY A 151 11.07 -17.56 10.31
C GLY A 151 11.07 -16.37 11.28
N GLN A 152 11.12 -15.13 10.77
CA GLN A 152 11.09 -13.90 11.57
C GLN A 152 9.66 -13.49 11.96
N LEU A 153 8.67 -13.97 11.22
CA LEU A 153 7.25 -13.82 11.51
C LEU A 153 6.63 -15.22 11.61
N ALA A 154 6.00 -15.54 12.73
CA ALA A 154 5.27 -16.78 12.88
C ALA A 154 3.83 -16.62 12.37
N ALA A 155 3.28 -17.72 11.84
CA ALA A 155 1.95 -17.76 11.27
C ALA A 155 1.25 -19.07 11.61
N TRP A 156 -0.08 -18.99 11.74
CA TRP A 156 -0.96 -20.12 12.03
C TRP A 156 -2.08 -20.16 11.00
N GLY A 157 -2.58 -21.34 10.73
CA GLY A 157 -3.74 -21.53 9.86
C GLY A 157 -4.24 -22.95 9.88
N GLU A 158 -5.30 -23.19 9.12
CA GLU A 158 -5.84 -24.52 8.88
C GLU A 158 -5.38 -25.00 7.50
N GLU A 159 -4.66 -26.11 7.44
CA GLU A 159 -4.22 -26.70 6.17
C GLU A 159 -5.44 -27.28 5.45
N CYS A 160 -5.62 -26.91 4.18
CA CYS A 160 -6.67 -27.47 3.32
C CYS A 160 -6.25 -28.85 2.83
N LEU A 161 -7.07 -29.86 3.09
CA LEU A 161 -6.86 -31.21 2.59
C LEU A 161 -7.55 -31.38 1.22
N PRO A 162 -7.27 -32.47 0.48
CA PRO A 162 -8.11 -32.87 -0.66
C PRO A 162 -9.54 -33.17 -0.20
N GLY A 163 -10.53 -32.69 -0.96
CA GLY A 163 -11.92 -32.62 -0.48
C GLY A 163 -12.08 -31.46 0.50
N THR A 164 -13.29 -30.95 0.69
CA THR A 164 -13.59 -29.67 1.37
C THR A 164 -13.20 -29.57 2.86
N ALA A 165 -12.37 -30.48 3.39
CA ALA A 165 -11.91 -30.54 4.76
C ALA A 165 -10.69 -29.64 5.02
N SER A 166 -10.62 -29.09 6.24
CA SER A 166 -9.44 -28.43 6.78
C SER A 166 -8.95 -29.13 8.05
N THR A 167 -7.64 -29.05 8.31
CA THR A 167 -7.05 -29.53 9.57
C THR A 167 -7.31 -28.52 10.70
N PRO A 168 -7.21 -28.93 11.98
CA PRO A 168 -7.18 -27.99 13.09
C PRO A 168 -6.08 -26.94 12.92
N ARG A 169 -6.32 -25.74 13.44
CA ARG A 169 -5.37 -24.63 13.42
C ARG A 169 -4.00 -25.07 13.98
N LYS A 170 -2.94 -24.87 13.21
CA LYS A 170 -1.56 -25.20 13.58
C LYS A 170 -0.55 -24.18 13.05
N PRO A 171 0.67 -24.12 13.61
CA PRO A 171 1.75 -23.31 13.06
C PRO A 171 2.07 -23.72 11.61
N ILE A 172 2.36 -22.73 10.76
CA ILE A 172 2.77 -22.92 9.37
C ILE A 172 4.31 -22.85 9.33
N PRO A 173 5.02 -23.95 9.02
CA PRO A 173 6.48 -23.95 9.01
C PRO A 173 7.08 -22.99 7.96
N PRO A 174 8.21 -22.32 8.23
CA PRO A 174 8.85 -21.36 7.32
C PRO A 174 9.06 -21.87 5.89
N GLU A 175 9.48 -23.13 5.73
CA GLU A 175 9.70 -23.81 4.45
C GLU A 175 8.43 -23.98 3.61
N THR A 176 7.24 -23.83 4.21
CA THR A 176 5.97 -23.87 3.50
C THR A 176 5.82 -22.64 2.58
N TRP A 177 6.33 -21.49 3.01
CA TRP A 177 6.20 -20.21 2.30
C TRP A 177 6.99 -20.14 0.99
N ASP A 178 7.90 -21.10 0.74
CA ASP A 178 8.53 -21.29 -0.57
C ASP A 178 7.53 -21.72 -1.64
N ARG A 179 6.47 -22.45 -1.24
CA ARG A 179 5.51 -23.09 -2.14
C ARG A 179 4.16 -22.39 -2.16
N VAL A 180 3.84 -21.61 -1.14
CA VAL A 180 2.55 -20.91 -1.01
C VAL A 180 2.73 -19.39 -0.99
N ALA A 181 1.66 -18.67 -1.29
CA ALA A 181 1.58 -17.21 -1.25
C ALA A 181 0.28 -16.78 -0.55
N ILE A 182 0.36 -15.79 0.35
CA ILE A 182 -0.83 -15.19 0.96
C ILE A 182 -1.42 -14.18 -0.03
N HIS A 183 -2.75 -14.19 -0.17
CA HIS A 183 -3.45 -13.19 -0.97
C HIS A 183 -4.26 -12.24 -0.07
N PHE A 184 -3.78 -11.00 0.05
CA PHE A 184 -4.41 -9.96 0.88
C PHE A 184 -5.47 -9.18 0.09
N ASP A 185 -6.60 -9.80 -0.22
CA ASP A 185 -7.71 -9.12 -0.92
C ASP A 185 -8.67 -8.44 0.07
N ARG A 186 -9.11 -7.23 -0.29
CA ARG A 186 -10.19 -6.50 0.41
C ARG A 186 -11.57 -7.15 0.23
N SER A 187 -11.78 -7.90 -0.87
CA SER A 187 -13.12 -8.13 -1.41
C SER A 187 -13.66 -9.57 -1.36
N SER A 188 -12.88 -10.61 -1.06
CA SER A 188 -13.26 -11.95 -1.54
C SER A 188 -13.38 -13.11 -0.54
N ALA A 189 -13.05 -12.97 0.76
CA ALA A 189 -13.27 -14.08 1.70
C ALA A 189 -13.48 -13.62 3.16
N PRO A 190 -14.28 -14.37 3.95
CA PRO A 190 -14.42 -14.13 5.38
C PRO A 190 -13.11 -14.37 6.15
N ARG A 191 -12.17 -15.16 5.58
CA ARG A 191 -10.91 -15.56 6.20
C ARG A 191 -9.75 -15.37 5.22
N THR A 192 -8.58 -14.96 5.71
CA THR A 192 -7.36 -14.88 4.89
C THR A 192 -6.92 -16.26 4.43
N ALA A 193 -6.55 -16.41 3.15
CA ALA A 193 -6.11 -17.67 2.58
C ALA A 193 -4.72 -17.56 1.93
N ALA A 194 -3.99 -18.68 1.91
CA ALA A 194 -2.79 -18.86 1.10
C ALA A 194 -3.02 -19.96 0.07
N HIS A 195 -2.52 -19.71 -1.12
CA HIS A 195 -2.61 -20.61 -2.26
C HIS A 195 -1.23 -21.14 -2.60
N PHE A 196 -1.17 -22.36 -3.12
CA PHE A 196 0.04 -22.81 -3.80
C PHE A 196 0.38 -21.84 -4.93
N ARG A 197 1.66 -21.55 -5.11
CA ARG A 197 2.11 -20.71 -6.23
C ARG A 197 1.76 -21.41 -7.53
N GLY A 198 1.03 -20.74 -8.42
CA GLY A 198 0.65 -21.30 -9.71
C GLY A 198 1.83 -21.34 -10.68
N ARG A 199 1.56 -21.77 -11.92
CA ARG A 199 2.56 -21.84 -12.99
C ARG A 199 3.16 -20.47 -13.35
N THR A 200 2.41 -19.40 -13.10
CA THR A 200 2.86 -18.03 -13.28
C THR A 200 2.75 -17.28 -11.97
N SER A 201 3.49 -16.18 -11.82
CA SER A 201 3.44 -15.33 -10.61
C SER A 201 2.06 -14.75 -10.31
N ARG A 202 1.16 -14.72 -11.29
CA ARG A 202 -0.21 -14.20 -11.16
C ARG A 202 -1.27 -15.28 -11.02
N ALA A 203 -0.99 -16.51 -11.43
CA ALA A 203 -1.93 -17.62 -11.31
C ALA A 203 -1.93 -18.13 -9.87
N GLN A 204 -3.09 -18.12 -9.24
CA GLN A 204 -3.27 -18.78 -7.95
C GLN A 204 -3.43 -20.28 -8.20
N GLY A 205 -2.67 -21.08 -7.46
CA GLY A 205 -2.88 -22.52 -7.39
C GLY A 205 -4.06 -22.88 -6.46
N PRO A 206 -4.23 -24.18 -6.18
CA PRO A 206 -5.21 -24.62 -5.19
C PRO A 206 -4.93 -23.96 -3.83
N MET A 207 -5.98 -23.76 -3.06
CA MET A 207 -5.91 -23.23 -1.70
C MET A 207 -5.15 -24.22 -0.83
N ALA A 208 -4.11 -23.75 -0.14
CA ALA A 208 -3.25 -24.56 0.71
C ALA A 208 -3.59 -24.38 2.19
N TRP A 209 -3.92 -23.14 2.58
CA TRP A 209 -4.22 -22.77 3.96
C TRP A 209 -5.35 -21.74 4.01
N VAL A 210 -6.16 -21.81 5.07
CA VAL A 210 -7.22 -20.83 5.37
C VAL A 210 -7.12 -20.34 6.81
N GLY A 211 -7.70 -19.16 7.06
CA GLY A 211 -7.73 -18.57 8.39
C GLY A 211 -6.35 -18.20 8.88
N ILE A 212 -5.52 -17.63 8.01
CA ILE A 212 -4.15 -17.29 8.35
C ILE A 212 -4.14 -16.19 9.40
N GLN A 213 -3.45 -16.44 10.50
CA GLN A 213 -3.25 -15.51 11.60
C GLN A 213 -1.76 -15.28 11.84
N PHE A 214 -1.42 -14.08 12.30
CA PHE A 214 -0.08 -13.70 12.74
C PHE A 214 -0.09 -13.42 14.24
N SER A 215 1.10 -13.37 14.84
CA SER A 215 1.26 -12.75 16.16
C SER A 215 1.29 -11.24 15.99
N SER A 216 0.33 -10.54 16.59
CA SER A 216 0.21 -9.09 16.55
C SER A 216 1.45 -8.41 17.13
N ALA A 217 2.03 -8.98 18.20
CA ALA A 217 3.25 -8.50 18.82
C ALA A 217 4.43 -8.53 17.84
N GLN A 218 4.69 -9.66 17.17
CA GLN A 218 5.76 -9.75 16.16
C GLN A 218 5.49 -8.84 14.97
N MET A 219 4.25 -8.84 14.49
CA MET A 219 3.87 -8.09 13.30
C MET A 219 4.04 -6.58 13.52
N PHE A 220 3.62 -6.05 14.67
CA PHE A 220 3.74 -4.63 14.98
C PHE A 220 5.08 -4.24 15.59
N ASP A 221 5.95 -5.20 15.94
CA ASP A 221 7.37 -4.93 16.16
C ASP A 221 8.11 -4.73 14.83
N LEU A 222 7.83 -5.57 13.82
CA LEU A 222 8.35 -5.42 12.45
C LEU A 222 7.81 -4.18 11.75
N TYR A 223 6.54 -3.86 11.98
CA TYR A 223 5.85 -2.72 11.39
C TYR A 223 5.22 -1.84 12.48
N PRO A 224 6.02 -1.02 13.19
CA PRO A 224 5.52 -0.17 14.25
C PRO A 224 4.34 0.67 13.79
N LEU A 225 3.20 0.45 14.42
CA LEU A 225 2.05 1.32 14.26
C LEU A 225 2.40 2.67 14.88
N ARG A 226 2.01 3.75 14.21
CA ARG A 226 2.16 5.09 14.77
C ARG A 226 1.29 5.17 16.01
N ARG A 227 1.91 5.08 17.19
CA ARG A 227 1.26 5.03 18.52
C ARG A 227 0.29 6.18 18.79
N ASN A 228 0.29 7.24 17.97
CA ASN A 228 -0.50 8.45 18.16
C ASN A 228 -1.53 8.76 17.07
N GLN A 229 -1.70 7.95 16.01
CA GLN A 229 -2.56 8.34 14.89
C GLN A 229 -3.19 7.15 14.15
N ILE A 230 -3.93 6.30 14.85
CA ILE A 230 -5.17 5.83 14.21
C ILE A 230 -6.19 6.88 14.64
N PRO A 231 -6.53 7.87 13.80
CA PRO A 231 -7.58 8.80 14.18
C PRO A 231 -8.78 7.94 14.53
N ASN A 232 -9.42 8.21 15.66
CA ASN A 232 -10.53 7.40 16.14
C ASN A 232 -11.74 7.80 15.30
N ARG A 233 -11.73 7.42 14.03
CA ARG A 233 -12.70 7.89 13.05
C ARG A 233 -14.03 7.23 13.32
N ILE A 234 -15.08 8.03 13.25
CA ILE A 234 -16.46 7.58 13.28
C ILE A 234 -17.14 7.98 11.99
N SER A 235 -18.02 7.11 11.53
CA SER A 235 -18.87 7.39 10.38
C SER A 235 -19.80 8.56 10.67
N SER A 236 -20.29 9.23 9.63
CA SER A 236 -21.35 10.23 9.76
C SER A 236 -22.61 9.66 10.42
N VAL A 237 -22.90 8.36 10.21
CA VAL A 237 -23.97 7.64 10.92
C VAL A 237 -23.75 7.65 12.43
N GLU A 238 -22.53 7.34 12.89
CA GLU A 238 -22.22 7.36 14.32
C GLU A 238 -22.16 8.79 14.89
N LEU A 239 -21.68 9.75 14.11
CA LEU A 239 -21.74 11.18 14.45
C LEU A 239 -23.19 11.64 14.67
N MET A 240 -24.12 11.25 13.79
CA MET A 240 -25.53 11.58 13.94
C MET A 240 -26.13 10.95 15.21
N LYS A 241 -25.77 9.70 15.52
CA LYS A 241 -26.16 9.06 16.79
C LYS A 241 -25.61 9.83 18.01
N MET A 242 -24.41 10.40 17.91
CA MET A 242 -23.85 11.27 18.96
C MET A 242 -24.67 12.57 19.10
N ALA A 243 -25.00 13.22 17.99
CA ALA A 243 -25.80 14.43 17.98
C ALA A 243 -27.21 14.20 18.56
N ILE A 244 -27.88 13.09 18.21
CA ILE A 244 -29.19 12.71 18.78
C ILE A 244 -29.13 12.61 20.31
N ARG A 245 -28.06 12.01 20.86
CA ARG A 245 -27.87 11.92 22.32
C ARG A 245 -27.68 13.29 22.99
N LEU A 246 -27.26 14.30 22.24
CA LEU A 246 -27.14 15.69 22.67
C LEU A 246 -28.40 16.50 22.37
N GLY A 247 -29.48 15.84 21.98
CA GLY A 247 -30.80 16.44 21.81
C GLY A 247 -31.10 16.93 20.40
N TRP A 248 -30.23 16.73 19.42
CA TRP A 248 -30.55 17.02 18.01
C TRP A 248 -31.67 16.10 17.51
N ASN A 249 -32.56 16.62 16.66
CA ASN A 249 -33.72 15.91 16.15
C ASN A 249 -33.65 15.72 14.63
N PHE A 250 -33.51 14.46 14.21
CA PHE A 250 -33.50 14.06 12.79
C PHE A 250 -34.65 13.10 12.43
N SER A 251 -35.76 13.13 13.17
CA SER A 251 -36.87 12.19 12.96
C SER A 251 -37.59 12.35 11.62
N ASP A 252 -37.45 13.51 10.96
CA ASP A 252 -38.03 13.81 9.65
C ASP A 252 -36.94 13.76 8.56
N GLN A 253 -37.26 13.17 7.41
CA GLN A 253 -36.44 13.21 6.19
C GLN A 253 -36.20 14.66 5.71
N HIS A 254 -37.05 15.60 6.13
CA HIS A 254 -36.89 17.03 5.88
C HIS A 254 -36.42 17.82 7.10
N SER A 255 -35.80 17.16 8.10
CA SER A 255 -35.31 17.83 9.30
C SER A 255 -34.39 19.00 8.95
N LEU A 256 -34.81 20.21 9.33
CA LEU A 256 -33.99 21.42 9.19
C LEU A 256 -32.75 21.35 10.07
N GLU A 257 -32.81 20.63 11.20
CA GLU A 257 -31.63 20.42 12.05
C GLU A 257 -30.56 19.56 11.35
N LEU A 258 -30.92 18.72 10.37
CA LEU A 258 -29.92 18.00 9.56
C LEU A 258 -29.17 18.96 8.61
N ILE A 259 -29.85 19.98 8.10
CA ILE A 259 -29.22 21.03 7.29
C ILE A 259 -28.30 21.87 8.18
N ASP A 260 -28.77 22.25 9.36
CA ASP A 260 -27.95 22.95 10.36
C ASP A 260 -26.69 22.14 10.72
N LEU A 261 -26.81 20.82 10.89
CA LEU A 261 -25.66 19.97 11.17
C LEU A 261 -24.69 19.90 9.98
N GLN A 262 -25.18 19.83 8.74
CA GLN A 262 -24.34 19.86 7.53
C GLN A 262 -23.55 21.16 7.44
N ASP A 263 -24.18 22.29 7.72
CA ASP A 263 -23.53 23.60 7.76
C ASP A 263 -22.55 23.73 8.92
N ALA A 264 -22.91 23.20 10.10
CA ALA A 264 -22.05 23.17 11.26
C ALA A 264 -20.76 22.37 10.96
N ILE A 265 -20.86 21.15 10.41
CA ILE A 265 -19.69 20.33 10.08
C ILE A 265 -18.81 21.03 9.05
N ARG A 266 -19.42 21.65 8.03
CA ARG A 266 -18.69 22.42 7.02
C ARG A 266 -17.90 23.57 7.67
N GLN A 267 -18.53 24.32 8.56
CA GLN A 267 -17.87 25.43 9.26
C GLN A 267 -16.78 24.92 10.23
N GLY A 268 -17.06 23.88 11.02
CA GLY A 268 -16.07 23.27 11.91
C GLY A 268 -14.85 22.72 11.17
N ALA A 269 -15.05 22.21 9.94
CA ALA A 269 -13.95 21.77 9.07
C ALA A 269 -13.14 22.94 8.51
N LEU A 270 -13.79 24.04 8.10
CA LEU A 270 -13.14 25.27 7.68
C LEU A 270 -12.30 25.89 8.79
N ASP A 271 -12.82 25.91 10.01
CA ASP A 271 -12.18 26.50 11.19
C ASP A 271 -11.14 25.57 11.84
N ALA A 272 -10.89 24.40 11.24
CA ALA A 272 -10.01 23.35 11.75
C ALA A 272 -10.35 22.86 13.17
N GLN A 273 -11.60 23.03 13.61
CA GLN A 273 -12.13 22.47 14.86
C GLN A 273 -12.54 21.02 14.72
N LEU A 274 -12.89 20.60 13.50
CA LEU A 274 -13.35 19.26 13.18
C LEU A 274 -12.62 18.73 11.94
N THR A 275 -11.77 17.72 12.12
CA THR A 275 -11.15 17.05 10.99
C THR A 275 -12.16 16.13 10.30
N VAL A 276 -12.27 16.26 8.98
CA VAL A 276 -13.14 15.43 8.15
C VAL A 276 -12.29 14.56 7.23
N TRP A 277 -12.68 13.30 7.10
CA TRP A 277 -12.10 12.33 6.19
C TRP A 277 -13.16 11.86 5.18
N GLY A 278 -12.71 11.47 4.01
CA GLY A 278 -13.57 10.88 2.99
C GLY A 278 -12.76 10.16 1.92
N LYS A 279 -13.43 9.41 1.07
CA LYS A 279 -12.86 8.77 -0.11
C LYS A 279 -13.00 9.71 -1.30
N LEU A 280 -11.90 10.10 -1.93
CA LEU A 280 -11.95 10.96 -3.12
C LEU A 280 -12.73 10.26 -4.24
N ASN A 281 -13.74 10.91 -4.80
CA ASN A 281 -14.64 10.32 -5.79
C ASN A 281 -13.98 10.21 -7.19
N ARG A 282 -12.99 9.34 -7.32
CA ARG A 282 -12.27 9.10 -8.59
C ARG A 282 -13.10 8.32 -9.61
N TRP A 283 -14.12 7.59 -9.14
CA TRP A 283 -14.89 6.62 -9.94
C TRP A 283 -16.40 6.81 -9.78
N PRO A 284 -16.97 7.92 -10.26
CA PRO A 284 -18.38 8.27 -10.03
C PRO A 284 -19.38 7.20 -10.50
N ASN A 285 -18.99 6.39 -11.50
CA ASN A 285 -19.83 5.35 -12.11
C ASN A 285 -19.46 3.91 -11.68
N ALA A 286 -18.55 3.73 -10.71
CA ALA A 286 -18.11 2.40 -10.26
C ALA A 286 -18.03 2.30 -8.72
N PRO A 287 -19.18 2.15 -8.03
CA PRO A 287 -19.24 2.06 -6.57
C PRO A 287 -18.33 0.97 -5.97
N GLN A 288 -18.19 -0.15 -6.66
CA GLN A 288 -17.32 -1.27 -6.25
C GLN A 288 -15.83 -0.89 -6.21
N LEU A 289 -15.39 0.05 -7.04
CA LEU A 289 -14.02 0.58 -7.01
C LEU A 289 -13.88 1.59 -5.88
N MET A 290 -14.88 2.46 -5.70
CA MET A 290 -14.94 3.41 -4.58
C MET A 290 -14.90 2.72 -3.21
N GLN A 291 -15.43 1.51 -3.06
CA GLN A 291 -15.33 0.75 -1.81
C GLN A 291 -13.88 0.41 -1.42
N LYS A 292 -12.98 0.28 -2.41
CA LYS A 292 -11.56 -0.04 -2.19
C LYS A 292 -10.70 1.19 -1.94
N GLU A 293 -11.20 2.39 -2.23
CA GLU A 293 -10.50 3.65 -1.99
C GLU A 293 -10.22 3.85 -0.50
N VAL A 294 -9.09 4.53 -0.22
CA VAL A 294 -8.66 4.82 1.14
C VAL A 294 -9.31 6.11 1.62
N LEU A 295 -9.66 6.17 2.91
CA LEU A 295 -10.09 7.41 3.55
C LEU A 295 -8.90 8.37 3.68
N GLU A 296 -9.01 9.52 3.01
CA GLU A 296 -8.05 10.61 3.01
C GLU A 296 -8.59 11.77 3.87
N LYS A 297 -7.69 12.55 4.48
CA LYS A 297 -8.09 13.77 5.19
C LYS A 297 -8.50 14.81 4.14
N ILE A 298 -9.70 15.37 4.27
CA ILE A 298 -10.20 16.41 3.36
C ILE A 298 -9.54 17.75 3.76
N PRO A 299 -8.90 18.48 2.83
CA PRO A 299 -8.34 19.80 3.13
C PRO A 299 -9.42 20.78 3.60
N ALA A 300 -9.13 21.63 4.60
CA ALA A 300 -10.09 22.63 5.09
C ALA A 300 -10.59 23.55 3.95
N GLU A 301 -9.69 23.94 3.05
CA GLU A 301 -9.96 24.74 1.86
C GLU A 301 -11.04 24.17 0.95
N HIS A 302 -11.20 22.84 0.91
CA HIS A 302 -12.25 22.16 0.13
C HIS A 302 -13.66 22.65 0.52
N PHE A 303 -13.88 22.94 1.80
CA PHE A 303 -15.20 23.29 2.32
C PHE A 303 -15.62 24.75 2.05
N LYS A 304 -14.76 25.54 1.37
CA LYS A 304 -15.11 26.88 0.88
C LYS A 304 -16.15 26.79 -0.23
N ASP A 305 -15.89 25.88 -1.18
CA ASP A 305 -16.68 25.72 -2.39
C ASP A 305 -17.66 24.54 -2.34
N TYR A 306 -17.40 23.59 -1.43
CA TYR A 306 -18.21 22.39 -1.28
C TYR A 306 -19.16 22.47 -0.07
N ARG A 307 -20.33 21.86 -0.23
CA ARG A 307 -21.30 21.56 0.84
C ARG A 307 -21.22 20.09 1.21
N ILE A 308 -21.79 19.74 2.35
CA ILE A 308 -21.87 18.36 2.85
C ILE A 308 -23.29 17.85 2.60
N ASN A 309 -23.44 16.56 2.30
CA ASN A 309 -24.72 15.87 2.23
C ASN A 309 -24.68 14.64 3.15
N LEU A 310 -25.56 14.64 4.15
CA LEU A 310 -25.66 13.57 5.15
C LEU A 310 -26.99 12.79 5.10
N PHE A 311 -27.82 12.98 4.07
CA PHE A 311 -29.14 12.34 4.03
C PHE A 311 -29.06 10.81 4.06
N ALA A 312 -28.08 10.21 3.37
CA ALA A 312 -27.86 8.77 3.41
C ALA A 312 -27.59 8.23 4.83
N ALA A 313 -26.98 9.02 5.70
CA ALA A 313 -26.69 8.58 7.06
C ALA A 313 -27.95 8.44 7.94
N LEU A 314 -29.07 9.07 7.59
CA LEU A 314 -30.39 8.80 8.21
C LEU A 314 -30.84 7.36 7.97
N GLU A 315 -30.50 6.81 6.80
CA GLU A 315 -30.82 5.44 6.39
C GLU A 315 -29.75 4.44 6.85
N ASN A 316 -28.88 4.85 7.78
CA ASN A 316 -27.75 4.08 8.29
C ASN A 316 -26.76 3.67 7.16
N ASP A 317 -26.70 4.46 6.09
CA ASP A 317 -25.77 4.30 4.97
C ASP A 317 -24.72 5.42 4.97
N ASN A 318 -23.51 5.09 5.42
CA ASN A 318 -22.42 6.06 5.41
C ASN A 318 -21.80 6.24 4.02
N PHE A 319 -21.83 5.19 3.18
CA PHE A 319 -21.07 5.17 1.93
C PHE A 319 -21.57 6.25 0.96
N HIS A 320 -22.87 6.54 0.99
CA HIS A 320 -23.50 7.59 0.19
C HIS A 320 -23.57 8.97 0.86
N THR A 321 -22.83 9.20 1.95
CA THR A 321 -22.55 10.57 2.42
C THR A 321 -21.47 11.19 1.54
N TYR A 322 -21.58 12.48 1.22
CA TYR A 322 -20.62 13.12 0.29
C TYR A 322 -20.48 14.62 0.46
N THR A 323 -19.42 15.17 -0.14
CA THR A 323 -19.30 16.61 -0.39
C THR A 323 -19.66 16.93 -1.84
N TRP A 324 -20.30 18.06 -2.10
CA TRP A 324 -20.73 18.48 -3.45
C TRP A 324 -20.52 19.97 -3.70
N HIS A 325 -20.21 20.33 -4.94
CA HIS A 325 -19.99 21.71 -5.36
C HIS A 325 -21.29 22.41 -5.77
N ILE A 326 -21.50 23.68 -5.38
CA ILE A 326 -22.74 24.45 -5.65
C ILE A 326 -22.79 25.05 -7.08
N LEU A 327 -21.89 24.67 -8.00
CA LEU A 327 -21.88 25.34 -9.31
C LEU A 327 -23.17 25.04 -10.11
N PRO A 328 -23.68 26.01 -10.88
CA PRO A 328 -24.99 25.95 -11.55
C PRO A 328 -25.06 24.95 -12.72
N SER A 329 -24.02 24.16 -12.98
CA SER A 329 -24.10 23.09 -13.98
C SER A 329 -24.91 21.91 -13.44
N SER A 330 -25.77 21.34 -14.28
CA SER A 330 -26.79 20.32 -13.96
C SER A 330 -26.28 19.00 -13.35
N SER A 331 -24.99 18.85 -13.10
CA SER A 331 -24.41 17.73 -12.35
C SER A 331 -23.59 18.28 -11.20
N ALA A 332 -24.16 18.28 -9.99
CA ALA A 332 -23.41 18.59 -8.78
C ALA A 332 -22.23 17.60 -8.67
N GLU A 333 -21.01 18.10 -8.86
CA GLU A 333 -19.81 17.29 -8.80
C GLU A 333 -19.57 16.85 -7.35
N LYS A 334 -19.56 15.54 -7.12
CA LYS A 334 -19.25 14.96 -5.82
C LYS A 334 -17.74 14.93 -5.64
N GLY A 335 -17.22 15.60 -4.62
CA GLY A 335 -15.78 15.64 -4.31
C GLY A 335 -15.32 14.40 -3.55
N TYR A 336 -15.86 14.22 -2.34
CA TYR A 336 -15.54 13.09 -1.47
C TYR A 336 -16.80 12.32 -1.09
N LEU A 337 -16.70 11.00 -0.92
CA LEU A 337 -17.73 10.05 -0.49
C LEU A 337 -17.36 9.42 0.86
N ASP A 338 -18.30 8.71 1.50
CA ASP A 338 -18.06 7.93 2.72
C ASP A 338 -17.38 8.79 3.79
N LEU A 339 -18.08 9.80 4.30
CA LEU A 339 -17.53 10.81 5.19
C LEU A 339 -17.38 10.29 6.62
N HIS A 340 -16.26 10.62 7.25
CA HIS A 340 -15.93 10.31 8.64
C HIS A 340 -15.37 11.54 9.36
N VAL A 341 -15.45 11.56 10.68
CA VAL A 341 -14.85 12.57 11.55
C VAL A 341 -14.12 11.91 12.71
N ASP A 342 -13.27 12.64 13.43
CA ASP A 342 -12.59 12.10 14.59
C ASP A 342 -13.55 12.11 15.77
N ARG A 343 -13.66 10.98 16.47
CA ARG A 343 -14.60 10.80 17.58
C ARG A 343 -14.39 11.83 18.68
N SER A 344 -13.13 12.09 19.04
CA SER A 344 -12.81 12.96 20.16
C SER A 344 -13.04 14.43 19.81
N GLU A 345 -12.63 14.85 18.61
CA GLU A 345 -12.93 16.17 18.07
C GLU A 345 -14.45 16.36 17.95
N ALA A 346 -15.16 15.42 17.34
CA ALA A 346 -16.61 15.45 17.19
C ALA A 346 -17.37 15.52 18.52
N ALA A 347 -16.94 14.76 19.54
CA ALA A 347 -17.59 14.77 20.85
C ALA A 347 -17.48 16.14 21.54
N ASN A 348 -16.31 16.78 21.43
CA ASN A 348 -16.08 18.11 22.00
C ASN A 348 -16.81 19.18 21.18
N TRP A 349 -16.62 19.17 19.86
CA TRP A 349 -17.21 20.10 18.91
C TRP A 349 -18.75 20.11 18.96
N LEU A 350 -19.40 18.93 19.03
CA LEU A 350 -20.87 18.83 19.13
C LEU A 350 -21.43 19.48 20.40
N ARG A 351 -20.67 19.48 21.50
CA ARG A 351 -21.10 20.03 22.80
C ARG A 351 -20.90 21.54 22.91
N LEU A 352 -19.93 22.08 22.18
CA LEU A 352 -19.49 23.46 22.33
C LEU A 352 -19.95 24.30 21.13
N ASP A 353 -19.39 24.02 19.96
CA ASP A 353 -19.50 24.90 18.79
C ASP A 353 -20.73 24.59 17.93
N ALA A 354 -21.06 23.30 17.73
CA ALA A 354 -22.13 22.89 16.83
C ALA A 354 -23.52 23.38 17.29
N LEU A 355 -23.73 23.53 18.59
CA LEU A 355 -25.01 23.98 19.15
C LEU A 355 -25.42 25.37 18.65
N ALA A 356 -24.45 26.22 18.30
CA ALA A 356 -24.74 27.55 17.79
C ALA A 356 -25.45 27.53 16.42
N PHE A 357 -25.38 26.42 15.68
CA PHE A 357 -26.03 26.23 14.38
C PHE A 357 -27.44 25.69 14.47
N ARG A 358 -27.77 25.01 15.57
CA ARG A 358 -29.05 24.34 15.73
C ARG A 358 -30.20 25.36 15.72
N GLY A 359 -31.18 25.14 14.85
CA GLY A 359 -32.35 26.00 14.68
C GLY A 359 -32.10 27.26 13.84
N ARG A 360 -30.94 27.38 13.16
CA ARG A 360 -30.66 28.53 12.29
C ARG A 360 -31.44 28.46 10.97
N THR A 361 -31.60 27.27 10.42
CA THR A 361 -32.35 27.08 9.19
C THR A 361 -33.84 27.20 9.49
N THR A 362 -34.49 28.19 8.88
CA THR A 362 -35.95 28.38 8.96
C THR A 362 -36.59 28.14 7.60
N THR A 363 -37.88 27.80 7.58
CA THR A 363 -38.62 27.50 6.35
C THR A 363 -38.66 28.66 5.34
N GLN A 364 -38.45 29.89 5.81
CA GLN A 364 -38.40 31.10 4.95
C GLN A 364 -37.06 31.28 4.24
N THR A 365 -35.99 30.61 4.69
CA THR A 365 -34.64 30.72 4.14
C THR A 365 -34.43 29.83 2.90
N ARG A 366 -35.43 29.03 2.50
CA ARG A 366 -35.42 28.26 1.24
C ARG A 366 -36.02 29.10 0.11
N VAL A 367 -35.22 29.96 -0.51
CA VAL A 367 -35.51 30.55 -1.83
C VAL A 367 -34.38 30.24 -2.77
#